data_AF-A0A183AXT7-F1
#
_entry.id   AF-A0A183AXT7-F1
#
_cell.length_a   1.000
_cell.length_b   1.000
_cell.length_c   1.000
_cell.angle_alpha   90.00
_cell.angle_beta   90.00
_cell.angle_gamma   90.00
#
_symmetry.space_group_name_H-M   'P 1'
#
loop_
_entity.id
_entity.type
_entity.pdbx_description
1 polymer ?
#
loop_
_entity_poly.entity_id
_entity_poly.type
_entity_poly.pdbx_seq_one_letter_code
_entity_poly.pdbx_strand_id
1 'polypeptide(L)'
;MRHEQDVEKLRDDSAYRQDRMNGRQGGEVLLLVKADYTQWDSPVKLTTPNIQAKACSILLGRRPLGVLLAYRAPTGEPARAMELLATMQEFISRTQTILILGDFNPPKISWVEGEAPVRTKEEAS
;
A
#
# COMPACT_ATOMS: atom_id res chain seq x y z
N MET A 1 15.43 23.81 -6.59
CA MET A 1 14.08 23.89 -6.02
C MET A 1 13.79 22.57 -5.33
N ARG A 2 13.76 22.54 -4.00
CA ARG A 2 13.36 21.38 -3.21
C ARG A 2 11.89 21.58 -2.89
N HIS A 3 11.02 20.68 -3.33
CA HIS A 3 9.65 20.64 -2.84
C HIS A 3 9.71 20.11 -1.41
N GLU A 4 9.70 21.03 -0.45
CA GLU A 4 9.30 20.73 0.92
C GLU A 4 7.85 20.21 0.84
N GLN A 5 7.68 18.93 1.14
CA GLN A 5 6.36 18.38 1.41
C GLN A 5 5.95 18.94 2.77
N ASP A 6 5.02 19.89 2.76
CA ASP A 6 4.34 20.34 3.97
C ASP A 6 3.63 19.14 4.60
N VAL A 7 4.25 18.60 5.64
CA VAL A 7 3.62 17.63 6.55
C VAL A 7 2.70 18.45 7.45
N GLU A 8 1.45 18.65 7.01
CA GLU A 8 0.39 19.12 7.90
C GLU A 8 0.25 18.13 9.06
N LYS A 9 0.64 18.56 10.26
CA LYS A 9 0.49 17.82 11.52
C LYS A 9 -1.00 17.68 11.88
N LEU A 10 -1.67 16.67 11.30
CA LEU A 10 -2.79 16.00 11.96
C LEU A 10 -2.21 15.34 13.22
N ARG A 11 -2.50 15.93 14.38
CA ARG A 11 -1.56 16.16 15.49
C ARG A 11 -0.78 14.98 16.09
N ASP A 12 -1.03 13.73 15.74
CA ASP A 12 -0.27 12.57 16.24
C ASP A 12 0.08 11.53 15.15
N ASP A 13 -0.11 11.85 13.86
CA ASP A 13 0.15 10.93 12.75
C ASP A 13 1.23 11.44 11.79
N SER A 14 1.98 10.51 11.20
CA SER A 14 2.83 10.72 10.03
C SER A 14 2.06 10.38 8.76
N ALA A 15 2.09 11.29 7.80
CA ALA A 15 1.38 11.17 6.54
C ALA A 15 2.31 10.72 5.41
N TYR A 16 2.01 9.56 4.83
CA TYR A 16 2.62 9.07 3.60
C TYR A 16 1.62 9.28 2.45
N ARG A 17 1.86 10.32 1.64
CA ARG A 17 0.96 10.73 0.57
C ARG A 17 1.60 10.55 -0.80
N GLN A 18 0.80 10.20 -1.79
CA GLN A 18 1.15 10.36 -3.19
C GLN A 18 -0.03 10.90 -4.00
N ASP A 19 0.22 12.05 -4.60
CA ASP A 19 -0.75 12.78 -5.42
C ASP A 19 -0.67 12.37 -6.88
N ARG A 20 -1.72 12.74 -7.61
CA ARG A 20 -1.71 12.61 -9.07
C ARG A 20 -0.81 13.66 -9.69
N MET A 21 0.06 13.22 -10.59
CA MET A 21 0.98 14.08 -11.35
C MET A 21 0.28 15.09 -12.27
N ASN A 22 -1.01 14.93 -12.58
CA ASN A 22 -1.72 15.70 -13.62
C ASN A 22 -2.71 16.75 -13.09
N GLY A 23 -2.71 17.06 -11.79
CA GLY A 23 -3.57 18.08 -11.19
C GLY A 23 -5.08 17.76 -11.22
N ARG A 24 -5.47 16.53 -11.60
CA ARG A 24 -6.85 16.07 -11.47
C ARG A 24 -7.20 15.83 -10.01
N GLN A 25 -8.39 16.27 -9.60
CA GLN A 25 -8.91 15.99 -8.26
C GLN A 25 -9.23 14.50 -8.08
N GLY A 26 -8.90 13.97 -6.89
CA GLY A 26 -9.22 12.61 -6.45
C GLY A 26 -8.29 11.51 -7.00
N GLY A 27 -8.36 10.33 -6.38
CA GLY A 27 -7.50 9.16 -6.71
C GLY A 27 -6.07 9.26 -6.18
N GLU A 28 -5.88 10.04 -5.12
CA GLU A 28 -4.64 10.10 -4.36
C GLU A 28 -4.61 8.96 -3.33
N VAL A 29 -3.41 8.62 -2.87
CA VAL A 29 -3.25 7.71 -1.72
C VAL A 29 -2.72 8.49 -0.53
N LEU A 30 -3.36 8.29 0.63
CA LEU A 30 -2.93 8.82 1.92
C LEU A 30 -2.91 7.67 2.93
N LEU A 31 -1.73 7.38 3.45
CA LEU A 31 -1.54 6.47 4.57
C LEU A 31 -1.14 7.27 5.80
N LEU A 32 -1.94 7.19 6.85
CA LEU A 32 -1.66 7.78 8.15
C LEU A 32 -1.14 6.70 9.09
N VAL A 33 0.00 6.97 9.71
CA VAL A 33 0.62 6.09 10.69
C VAL A 33 0.84 6.88 11.97
N LYS A 34 0.38 6.36 13.12
CA LYS A 34 0.61 7.04 14.40
C LYS A 34 2.11 7.25 14.62
N ALA A 35 2.45 8.46 15.05
CA ALA A 35 3.84 8.90 15.21
C ALA A 35 4.59 8.18 16.35
N ASP A 36 3.87 7.48 17.23
CA ASP A 36 4.44 6.64 18.29
C ASP A 36 5.06 5.33 17.76
N TYR A 37 4.72 4.90 16.55
CA TYR A 37 5.38 3.78 15.91
C TYR A 37 6.73 4.17 15.32
N THR A 38 7.72 3.30 15.50
CA THR A 38 8.94 3.35 14.67
C THR A 38 8.56 3.00 13.23
N GLN A 39 8.88 3.90 12.31
CA GLN A 39 8.45 3.81 10.91
C GLN A 39 9.52 4.38 9.97
N TRP A 40 9.53 3.89 8.74
CA TRP A 40 10.42 4.39 7.70
C TRP A 40 9.75 4.30 6.34
N ASP A 41 10.11 5.22 5.45
CA ASP A 41 9.59 5.24 4.08
C ASP A 41 10.11 4.02 3.31
N SER A 42 9.26 3.46 2.45
CA SER A 42 9.70 2.39 1.55
C SER A 42 10.40 3.01 0.34
N PRO A 43 11.53 2.43 -0.14
CA PRO A 43 12.15 2.87 -1.38
C PRO A 43 11.29 2.52 -2.61
N VAL A 44 10.28 1.66 -2.47
CA VAL A 44 9.37 1.28 -3.55
C VAL A 44 8.55 2.50 -3.96
N LYS A 45 8.78 2.96 -5.18
CA LYS A 45 8.06 4.08 -5.79
C LYS A 45 7.34 3.56 -7.02
N LEU A 46 6.03 3.78 -7.07
CA LEU A 46 5.25 3.57 -8.28
C LEU A 46 4.62 4.89 -8.68
N THR A 47 5.09 5.44 -9.78
CA THR A 47 4.59 6.72 -10.29
C THR A 47 4.14 6.52 -11.72
N THR A 48 2.86 6.23 -11.90
CA THR A 48 2.23 6.18 -13.22
C THR A 48 1.05 7.16 -13.25
N PRO A 49 0.61 7.61 -14.43
CA PRO A 49 -0.51 8.55 -14.53
C PRO A 49 -1.82 8.02 -13.92
N ASN A 50 -2.02 6.70 -13.92
CA ASN A 50 -3.29 6.07 -13.53
C ASN A 50 -3.20 5.20 -12.27
N ILE A 51 -1.99 5.06 -11.69
CA ILE A 51 -1.77 4.31 -10.46
C ILE A 51 -0.99 5.18 -9.49
N GLN A 52 -1.55 5.31 -8.29
CA GLN A 52 -0.95 6.00 -7.17
C GLN A 52 -0.67 4.94 -6.11
N ALA A 53 0.57 4.80 -5.66
CA ALA A 53 0.88 3.86 -4.60
C ALA A 53 1.97 4.37 -3.69
N LYS A 54 1.76 4.21 -2.38
CA LYS A 54 2.70 4.65 -1.36
C LYS A 54 2.92 3.51 -0.39
N ALA A 55 4.17 3.30 0.01
CA ALA A 55 4.53 2.25 0.94
C ALA A 55 5.39 2.81 2.08
N CYS A 56 5.19 2.24 3.26
CA CYS A 56 6.04 2.47 4.41
C CYS A 56 6.27 1.13 5.14
N SER A 57 7.15 1.15 6.12
CA SER A 57 7.30 0.05 7.06
C SER A 57 7.07 0.56 8.47
N ILE A 58 6.40 -0.26 9.28
CA ILE A 58 6.01 0.03 10.65
C ILE A 58 6.55 -1.10 11.53
N LEU A 59 7.26 -0.79 12.60
CA LEU A 59 7.72 -1.79 13.56
C LEU A 59 6.61 -2.10 14.57
N LEU A 60 6.05 -3.31 14.49
CA LEU A 60 5.06 -3.81 15.44
C LEU A 60 5.74 -4.75 16.44
N GLY A 61 6.05 -4.23 17.63
CA GLY A 61 6.86 -4.95 18.62
C GLY A 61 8.28 -5.20 18.09
N ARG A 62 8.60 -6.46 17.77
CA ARG A 62 9.89 -6.85 17.18
C ARG A 62 9.81 -7.22 15.69
N ARG A 63 8.64 -7.06 15.07
CA ARG A 63 8.39 -7.53 13.69
C ARG A 63 8.10 -6.34 12.78
N PRO A 64 8.88 -6.14 11.69
CA PRO A 64 8.55 -5.12 10.71
C PRO A 64 7.34 -5.55 9.89
N LEU A 65 6.35 -4.68 9.78
CA LEU A 65 5.22 -4.78 8.86
C LEU A 65 5.45 -3.81 7.71
N GLY A 66 5.58 -4.34 6.49
CA GLY A 66 5.48 -3.54 5.29
C GLY A 66 4.01 -3.22 5.00
N VAL A 67 3.68 -1.93 4.81
CA VAL A 67 2.37 -1.50 4.33
C VAL A 67 2.51 -0.90 2.93
N LEU A 68 1.73 -1.39 1.98
CA LEU A 68 1.59 -0.83 0.63
C LEU A 68 0.13 -0.42 0.42
N LEU A 69 -0.10 0.87 0.20
CA LEU A 69 -1.39 1.42 -0.18
C LEU A 69 -1.39 1.74 -1.67
N ALA A 70 -2.34 1.22 -2.43
CA ALA A 70 -2.44 1.44 -3.87
C ALA A 70 -3.84 1.90 -4.29
N TYR A 71 -3.90 2.77 -5.29
CA TYR A 71 -5.11 3.14 -5.99
C TYR A 71 -4.85 3.01 -7.49
N ARG A 72 -5.72 2.29 -8.20
CA ARG A 72 -5.71 2.19 -9.66
C ARG A 72 -7.00 2.75 -10.22
N ALA A 73 -6.87 3.73 -11.12
CA ALA A 73 -8.03 4.33 -11.77
C ALA A 73 -8.78 3.32 -12.66
N PRO A 74 -10.13 3.44 -12.74
CA PRO A 74 -10.95 2.44 -13.42
C PRO A 74 -10.72 2.28 -14.93
N THR A 75 -10.25 3.34 -15.59
CA THR A 75 -10.01 3.38 -17.03
C THR A 75 -8.59 2.96 -17.41
N GLY A 76 -7.91 2.17 -16.58
CA GLY A 76 -6.52 1.80 -16.78
C GLY A 76 -6.32 0.68 -17.81
N GLU A 77 -5.52 0.94 -18.85
CA GLU A 77 -4.98 -0.04 -19.80
C GLU A 77 -4.44 -1.32 -19.09
N PRO A 78 -4.66 -2.54 -19.63
CA PRO A 78 -4.17 -3.79 -19.05
C PRO A 78 -2.66 -3.80 -18.79
N ALA A 79 -1.86 -3.15 -19.65
CA ALA A 79 -0.41 -3.04 -19.48
C ALA A 79 -0.01 -2.37 -18.16
N ARG A 80 -0.84 -1.47 -17.62
CA ARG A 80 -0.61 -0.79 -16.35
C ARG A 80 -0.89 -1.69 -15.15
N ALA A 81 -1.74 -2.71 -15.30
CA ALA A 81 -1.94 -3.71 -14.25
C ALA A 81 -0.66 -4.51 -13.99
N MET A 82 0.13 -4.77 -15.04
CA MET A 82 1.43 -5.45 -14.90
C MET A 82 2.45 -4.60 -14.13
N GLU A 83 2.45 -3.28 -14.31
CA GLU A 83 3.32 -2.37 -13.54
C GLU A 83 2.98 -2.37 -12.04
N LEU A 84 1.69 -2.41 -11.70
CA LEU A 84 1.23 -2.55 -10.32
C LEU A 84 1.63 -3.91 -9.73
N LEU A 85 1.44 -5.00 -10.48
CA LEU A 85 1.85 -6.34 -10.05
C LEU A 85 3.37 -6.43 -9.82
N ALA A 86 4.18 -5.88 -10.73
CA ALA A 86 5.63 -5.85 -10.58
C ALA A 86 6.05 -5.07 -9.32
N THR A 87 5.39 -3.94 -9.03
CA THR A 87 5.63 -3.15 -7.82
C THR A 87 5.27 -3.94 -6.56
N MET A 88 4.12 -4.62 -6.57
CA MET A 88 3.71 -5.48 -5.46
C MET A 88 4.72 -6.60 -5.25
N GLN A 89 5.20 -7.25 -6.31
CA GLN A 89 6.23 -8.28 -6.23
C GLN A 89 7.55 -7.75 -5.66
N GLU A 90 8.01 -6.58 -6.11
CA GLU A 90 9.20 -5.93 -5.56
C GLU A 90 9.02 -5.67 -4.06
N PHE A 91 7.87 -5.12 -3.66
CA PHE A 91 7.57 -4.84 -2.27
C PHE A 91 7.58 -6.10 -1.40
N ILE A 92 6.92 -7.17 -1.87
CA ILE A 92 6.85 -8.48 -1.21
C ILE A 92 8.25 -9.06 -1.04
N SER A 93 9.12 -8.96 -2.05
CA SER A 93 10.49 -9.50 -1.99
C SER A 93 11.36 -8.87 -0.89
N ARG A 94 11.00 -7.66 -0.44
CA ARG A 94 11.78 -6.86 0.52
C ARG A 94 11.26 -6.96 1.95
N THR A 95 10.09 -7.58 2.17
CA THR A 95 9.38 -7.52 3.46
C THR A 95 8.82 -8.89 3.85
N GLN A 96 9.03 -9.29 5.10
CA GLN A 96 8.61 -10.62 5.59
C GLN A 96 7.14 -10.67 5.99
N THR A 97 6.61 -9.57 6.54
CA THR A 97 5.20 -9.43 6.89
C THR A 97 4.65 -8.24 6.14
N ILE A 98 3.57 -8.45 5.39
CA ILE A 98 3.04 -7.50 4.43
C ILE A 98 1.55 -7.26 4.64
N LEU A 99 1.15 -6.02 4.47
CA LEU A 99 -0.23 -5.59 4.36
C LEU A 99 -0.35 -4.77 3.08
N ILE A 100 -1.14 -5.26 2.13
CA ILE A 100 -1.44 -4.56 0.89
C ILE A 100 -2.91 -4.15 0.93
N LEU A 101 -3.15 -2.86 0.78
CA LEU A 101 -4.48 -2.24 0.84
C LEU A 101 -4.68 -1.38 -0.40
N GLY A 102 -5.93 -1.21 -0.82
CA GLY A 102 -6.19 -0.34 -1.95
C GLY A 102 -7.50 -0.57 -2.68
N ASP A 103 -7.81 0.38 -3.56
CA ASP A 103 -8.79 0.19 -4.62
C ASP A 103 -8.03 -0.11 -5.93
N PHE A 104 -8.03 -1.38 -6.31
CA PHE A 104 -7.32 -1.86 -7.49
C PHE A 104 -8.12 -1.67 -8.79
N ASN A 105 -9.41 -1.30 -8.68
CA ASN A 105 -10.43 -1.42 -9.71
C ASN A 105 -10.16 -2.57 -10.70
N PRO A 106 -9.97 -3.80 -10.19
CA PRO A 106 -9.45 -4.86 -11.03
C PRO A 106 -10.47 -5.17 -12.14
N PRO A 107 -10.04 -5.52 -13.38
CA PRO A 107 -10.98 -5.99 -14.40
C PRO A 107 -11.77 -7.15 -13.81
N LYS A 108 -13.09 -7.28 -14.01
CA LYS A 108 -13.96 -8.32 -13.41
C LYS A 108 -13.18 -9.62 -13.08
N ILE A 109 -12.64 -9.71 -11.86
CA ILE A 109 -11.99 -10.92 -11.37
C ILE A 109 -13.07 -11.62 -10.56
N SER A 110 -13.28 -12.89 -10.86
CA SER A 110 -14.07 -13.77 -9.99
C SER A 110 -13.35 -13.87 -8.65
N TRP A 111 -13.75 -13.06 -7.67
CA TRP A 111 -13.36 -13.31 -6.29
C TRP A 111 -13.88 -14.70 -5.92
N VAL A 112 -12.98 -15.62 -5.59
CA VAL A 112 -13.38 -16.90 -5.03
C VAL A 112 -13.55 -16.67 -3.54
N GLU A 113 -14.80 -16.70 -3.07
CA GLU A 113 -15.09 -16.69 -1.65
C GLU A 113 -14.62 -18.03 -1.06
N GLY A 114 -13.84 -17.97 0.02
CA GLY A 114 -13.35 -19.14 0.73
C GLY A 114 -13.51 -18.92 2.23
N GLU A 115 -13.97 -19.93 2.95
CA GLU A 115 -13.99 -19.91 4.41
C GLU A 115 -12.56 -20.05 4.95
N ALA A 116 -12.23 -19.27 5.98
CA ALA A 116 -10.96 -19.42 6.68
C ALA A 116 -10.86 -20.85 7.23
N PRO A 117 -9.69 -21.52 7.13
CA PRO A 117 -9.55 -22.88 7.59
C PRO A 117 -9.92 -22.99 9.07
N VAL A 118 -10.79 -23.95 9.38
CA VAL A 118 -11.17 -24.26 10.76
C VAL A 118 -9.90 -24.65 11.50
N ARG A 119 -9.60 -23.95 12.61
CA ARG A 119 -8.50 -24.35 13.50
C ARG A 119 -8.74 -25.79 13.92
N THR A 120 -7.95 -26.72 13.40
CA THR A 120 -7.80 -28.04 14.01
C THR A 120 -7.13 -27.81 15.36
N LYS A 121 -7.88 -28.06 16.44
CA LYS A 121 -7.24 -28.31 17.74
C LYS A 121 -6.35 -29.53 17.50
N GLU A 122 -5.04 -29.36 17.62
CA GLU A 122 -4.14 -30.50 17.80
C GLU A 122 -4.68 -31.29 19.00
N GLU A 123 -5.18 -32.49 18.75
CA GLU A 123 -5.34 -33.49 19.79
C GLU A 123 -3.92 -33.86 20.25
N ALA A 124 -3.53 -33.27 21.37
CA ALA A 124 -2.40 -33.77 22.13
C ALA A 124 -2.71 -35.22 22.54
N SER A 125 -1.95 -36.16 21.99
CA SER A 125 -1.77 -37.50 22.54
C SER A 125 -0.35 -37.65 23.05
#